data_AF-A0A2E9UTI7-F1
#
_entry.id   AF-A0A2E9UTI7-F1
#
_cell.length_a   1.000
_cell.length_b   1.000
_cell.length_c   1.000
_cell.angle_alpha   90.00
_cell.angle_beta   90.00
_cell.angle_gamma   90.00
#
_symmetry.space_group_name_H-M   'P 1'
#
loop_
_entity.id
_entity.type
_entity.pdbx_description
1 polymer ?
#
loop_
_entity_poly.entity_id
_entity_poly.type
_entity_poly.pdbx_seq_one_letter_code
_entity_poly.pdbx_strand_id
1 'polypeptide(L)'
;MHGQTDMKTYIEDIEDLHIFSSATSLHKPIFTAKSLKLGISATACHYVSEQPRIISNHVHMVGCANEDRAAYQEQGRLDWERMLLNRALDLAPTGRLALFILALMKKGDIWDQLVA
;
A
#
# COMPACT_ATOMS: atom_id res chain seq x y z
N MET A 1 5.80 15.57 -11.33
CA MET A 1 4.59 16.43 -11.34
C MET A 1 4.44 16.99 -12.74
N HIS A 2 3.21 17.09 -13.26
CA HIS A 2 2.98 17.65 -14.60
C HIS A 2 3.59 19.05 -14.72
N GLY A 3 4.34 19.29 -15.80
CA GLY A 3 5.02 20.56 -16.03
C GLY A 3 6.25 20.84 -15.15
N GLN A 4 6.75 19.83 -14.41
CA GLN A 4 7.93 19.96 -13.53
C GLN A 4 9.12 19.10 -13.99
N THR A 5 9.00 18.43 -15.15
CA THR A 5 10.03 17.56 -15.73
C THR A 5 9.95 17.62 -17.25
N ASP A 6 11.03 17.28 -17.94
CA ASP A 6 11.06 17.22 -19.42
C ASP A 6 10.25 16.04 -20.01
N MET A 7 9.77 15.13 -19.16
CA MET A 7 8.87 14.06 -19.59
C MET A 7 7.48 14.60 -19.91
N LYS A 8 7.05 14.45 -21.17
CA LYS A 8 5.69 14.77 -21.60
C LYS A 8 4.69 13.88 -20.86
N THR A 9 3.60 14.48 -20.41
CA THR A 9 2.47 13.78 -19.80
C THR A 9 1.39 13.50 -20.85
N TYR A 10 0.48 12.56 -20.55
CA TYR A 10 -0.71 12.28 -21.35
C TYR A 10 -1.91 13.20 -21.03
N ILE A 11 -1.77 14.14 -20.08
CA ILE A 11 -2.88 14.98 -19.59
C ILE A 11 -3.54 15.78 -20.71
N GLU A 12 -2.75 16.34 -21.62
CA GLU A 12 -3.23 17.13 -22.75
C GLU A 12 -3.79 16.27 -23.89
N ASP A 13 -3.48 14.97 -23.89
CA ASP A 13 -3.82 14.04 -24.96
C ASP A 13 -5.14 13.27 -24.68
N ILE A 14 -5.77 13.47 -23.51
CA ILE A 14 -7.01 12.78 -23.09
C ILE A 14 -8.09 13.80 -22.72
N GLU A 15 -9.20 13.78 -23.46
CA GLU A 15 -10.39 14.60 -23.18
C GLU A 15 -11.05 14.21 -21.84
N ASP A 16 -11.60 15.19 -21.12
CA ASP A 16 -12.26 15.02 -19.82
C ASP A 16 -11.41 14.34 -18.71
N LEU A 17 -10.09 14.46 -18.78
CA LEU A 17 -9.18 13.99 -17.75
C LEU A 17 -8.98 15.06 -16.66
N HIS A 18 -9.48 14.78 -15.45
CA HIS A 18 -9.24 15.61 -14.27
C HIS A 18 -8.32 14.88 -13.28
N ILE A 19 -7.28 15.56 -12.81
CA ILE A 19 -6.29 14.99 -11.88
C ILE A 19 -6.38 15.65 -10.52
N PHE A 20 -6.31 14.80 -9.49
CA PHE A 20 -6.29 15.21 -8.10
C PHE A 20 -5.15 14.48 -7.39
N SER A 21 -4.45 15.20 -6.50
CA SER A 21 -3.44 14.65 -5.61
C SER A 21 -3.82 14.90 -4.16
N SER A 22 -3.70 13.88 -3.32
CA SER A 22 -3.92 13.98 -1.88
C SER A 22 -2.63 13.72 -1.13
N ALA A 23 -2.32 14.56 -0.14
CA ALA A 23 -1.26 14.34 0.83
C ALA A 23 -1.76 13.65 2.12
N THR A 24 -2.82 12.84 1.98
CA THR A 24 -3.41 12.08 3.09
C THR A 24 -2.81 10.67 3.14
N SER A 25 -2.48 10.19 4.34
CA SER A 25 -2.01 8.82 4.55
C SER A 25 -3.02 7.79 4.03
N LEU A 26 -2.52 6.73 3.39
CA LEU A 26 -3.33 5.61 2.90
C LEU A 26 -4.13 4.90 4.02
N HIS A 27 -3.68 5.04 5.26
CA HIS A 27 -4.32 4.47 6.45
C HIS A 27 -5.50 5.30 6.96
N LYS A 28 -5.85 6.41 6.27
CA LYS A 28 -6.98 7.30 6.58
C LYS A 28 -8.05 7.30 5.48
N PRO A 29 -9.26 7.80 5.75
CA PRO A 29 -10.23 8.12 4.70
C PRO A 29 -9.67 9.18 3.74
N ILE A 30 -9.87 8.97 2.43
CA ILE A 30 -9.35 9.87 1.37
C ILE A 30 -10.49 10.33 0.47
N PHE A 31 -11.42 9.44 0.14
CA PHE A 31 -12.48 9.70 -0.83
C PHE A 31 -13.84 9.80 -0.14
N THR A 32 -14.81 10.37 -0.86
CA THR A 32 -16.21 10.30 -0.45
C THR A 32 -16.68 8.86 -0.55
N ALA A 33 -17.49 8.41 0.40
CA ALA A 33 -18.00 7.04 0.42
C ALA A 33 -18.72 6.69 -0.90
N LYS A 34 -18.50 5.46 -1.38
CA LYS A 34 -19.13 4.88 -2.58
C LYS A 34 -18.85 5.65 -3.89
N SER A 35 -17.76 6.38 -3.98
CA SER A 35 -17.39 7.16 -5.17
C SER A 35 -16.37 6.46 -6.07
N LEU A 36 -15.53 5.58 -5.50
CA LEU A 36 -14.41 4.99 -6.22
C LEU A 36 -14.85 3.75 -7.02
N LYS A 37 -14.69 3.80 -8.34
CA LYS A 37 -14.98 2.65 -9.23
C LYS A 37 -13.80 1.68 -9.36
N LEU A 38 -12.58 2.20 -9.34
CA LEU A 38 -11.36 1.41 -9.44
C LEU A 38 -10.31 2.00 -8.50
N GLY A 39 -9.80 1.17 -7.59
CA GLY A 39 -8.64 1.46 -6.77
C GLY A 39 -7.46 0.58 -7.18
N ILE A 40 -6.26 1.15 -7.24
CA ILE A 40 -5.01 0.41 -7.45
C ILE A 40 -4.04 0.84 -6.36
N SER A 41 -3.43 -0.13 -5.69
CA SER A 41 -2.25 0.10 -4.84
C SER A 41 -1.17 -0.88 -5.23
N ALA A 42 0.01 -0.36 -5.57
CA ALA A 42 1.17 -1.16 -5.89
C ALA A 42 2.32 -0.73 -4.99
N THR A 43 2.96 -1.73 -4.36
CA THR A 43 4.16 -1.58 -3.53
C THR A 43 4.07 -0.51 -2.44
N ALA A 44 2.87 -0.25 -1.90
CA ALA A 44 2.66 0.76 -0.85
C ALA A 44 2.22 0.18 0.50
N CYS A 45 1.45 -0.91 0.51
CA CYS A 45 0.80 -1.40 1.74
C CYS A 45 1.76 -1.97 2.81
N HIS A 46 3.04 -2.19 2.47
CA HIS A 46 4.04 -2.68 3.43
C HIS A 46 4.61 -1.57 4.33
N TYR A 47 4.35 -0.30 4.02
CA TYR A 47 4.70 0.82 4.89
C TYR A 47 3.71 0.94 6.05
N VAL A 48 4.19 0.62 7.26
CA VAL A 48 3.46 0.82 8.50
C VAL A 48 3.25 2.31 8.78
N SER A 49 2.14 2.66 9.42
CA SER A 49 1.72 4.03 9.71
C SER A 49 2.57 4.71 10.78
N GLU A 50 3.23 3.93 11.63
CA GLU A 50 4.11 4.40 12.69
C GLU A 50 5.22 3.38 12.96
N GLN A 51 6.26 3.83 13.67
CA GLN A 51 7.32 2.96 14.17
C GLN A 51 6.90 2.42 15.54
N PRO A 52 6.51 1.14 15.67
CA PRO A 52 6.03 0.61 16.94
C PRO A 52 7.16 0.51 17.99
N ARG A 53 8.40 0.33 17.55
CA ARG A 53 9.61 0.34 18.40
C ARG A 53 10.90 0.48 17.60
N ILE A 54 11.98 0.83 18.29
CA ILE A 54 13.34 0.77 17.74
C ILE A 54 13.77 -0.70 17.73
N ILE A 55 14.19 -1.20 16.56
CA ILE A 55 14.69 -2.56 16.41
C ILE A 55 16.11 -2.61 16.96
N SER A 56 16.39 -3.59 17.82
CA SER A 56 17.63 -3.59 18.60
C SER A 56 18.87 -4.00 17.80
N ASN A 57 18.70 -4.85 16.77
CA ASN A 57 19.82 -5.52 16.07
C ASN A 57 19.74 -5.49 14.54
N HIS A 58 18.71 -4.86 13.97
CA HIS A 58 18.50 -4.76 12.52
C HIS A 58 17.91 -3.39 12.17
N VAL A 59 17.96 -3.02 10.90
CA VAL A 59 17.34 -1.78 10.39
C VAL A 59 15.92 -1.99 9.84
N HIS A 60 15.49 -3.25 9.69
CA HIS A 60 14.20 -3.60 9.08
C HIS A 60 13.55 -4.80 9.79
N MET A 61 12.22 -4.77 9.94
CA MET A 61 11.47 -5.73 10.75
C MET A 61 11.48 -7.15 10.20
N VAL A 62 11.77 -7.33 8.91
CA VAL A 62 11.87 -8.68 8.30
C VAL A 62 13.00 -9.51 8.92
N GLY A 63 14.09 -8.86 9.35
CA GLY A 63 15.23 -9.54 10.00
C GLY A 63 15.12 -9.62 11.53
N CYS A 64 14.17 -8.90 12.15
CA CYS A 64 14.06 -8.86 13.60
C CYS A 64 13.35 -10.11 14.16
N ALA A 65 13.59 -10.41 15.42
CA ALA A 65 13.01 -11.55 16.14
C ALA A 65 12.26 -11.08 17.39
N ASN A 66 11.61 -12.03 18.08
CA ASN A 66 10.99 -11.82 19.39
C ASN A 66 9.98 -10.65 19.39
N GLU A 67 10.02 -9.82 20.44
CA GLU A 67 9.08 -8.73 20.66
C GLU A 67 9.17 -7.63 19.58
N ASP A 68 10.36 -7.38 19.01
CA ASP A 68 10.51 -6.46 17.88
C ASP A 68 9.62 -6.93 16.72
N ARG A 69 9.71 -8.22 16.37
CA ARG A 69 8.90 -8.81 15.29
C ARG A 69 7.41 -8.78 15.60
N ALA A 70 7.03 -9.16 16.82
CA ALA A 70 5.64 -9.18 17.24
C ALA A 70 4.99 -7.78 17.17
N ALA A 71 5.71 -6.74 17.59
CA ALA A 71 5.22 -5.36 17.55
C ALA A 71 4.98 -4.87 16.12
N TYR A 72 5.90 -5.14 15.19
CA TYR A 72 5.72 -4.79 13.78
C TYR A 72 4.62 -5.62 13.09
N GLN A 73 4.45 -6.88 13.46
CA GLN A 73 3.34 -7.71 12.97
C GLN A 73 1.99 -7.17 13.41
N GLU A 74 1.85 -6.76 14.67
CA GLU A 74 0.60 -6.18 15.16
C GLU A 74 0.32 -4.82 14.52
N GLN A 75 1.34 -3.96 14.38
CA GLN A 75 1.18 -2.69 13.65
C GLN A 75 0.71 -2.91 12.21
N GLY A 76 1.36 -3.84 11.50
CA GLY A 76 0.98 -4.20 10.14
C GLY A 76 -0.45 -4.75 10.05
N ARG A 77 -0.89 -5.53 11.04
CA ARG A 77 -2.26 -6.05 11.12
C ARG A 77 -3.28 -4.91 11.26
N LEU A 78 -3.05 -3.97 12.17
CA LEU A 78 -3.92 -2.81 12.41
C LEU A 78 -4.00 -1.91 11.17
N ASP A 79 -2.86 -1.64 10.54
CA ASP A 79 -2.78 -0.80 9.35
C ASP A 79 -3.47 -1.45 8.15
N TRP A 80 -3.28 -2.75 7.97
CA TRP A 80 -3.96 -3.52 6.93
C TRP A 80 -5.48 -3.49 7.11
N GLU A 81 -5.96 -3.74 8.33
CA GLU A 81 -7.38 -3.66 8.67
C GLU A 81 -7.96 -2.27 8.39
N ARG A 82 -7.30 -1.20 8.88
CA ARG A 82 -7.72 0.19 8.63
C ARG A 82 -7.76 0.51 7.13
N MET A 83 -6.73 0.14 6.39
CA MET A 83 -6.64 0.38 4.96
C MET A 83 -7.80 -0.31 4.22
N LEU A 84 -8.04 -1.60 4.49
CA LEU A 84 -9.13 -2.33 3.84
C LEU A 84 -10.51 -1.77 4.20
N LEU A 85 -10.75 -1.41 5.47
CA LEU A 85 -12.02 -0.82 5.90
C LEU A 85 -12.27 0.54 5.22
N ASN A 86 -11.26 1.40 5.17
CA ASN A 86 -11.37 2.68 4.48
C ASN A 86 -11.63 2.49 2.98
N ARG A 87 -10.92 1.57 2.31
CA ARG A 87 -11.15 1.30 0.88
C ARG A 87 -12.52 0.68 0.62
N ALA A 88 -13.02 -0.18 1.50
CA ALA A 88 -14.37 -0.74 1.38
C ALA A 88 -15.45 0.36 1.46
N LEU A 89 -15.24 1.40 2.27
CA LEU A 89 -16.13 2.56 2.34
C LEU A 89 -16.03 3.45 1.09
N ASP A 90 -14.82 3.65 0.57
CA ASP A 90 -14.57 4.47 -0.62
C ASP A 90 -15.20 3.86 -1.89
N LEU A 91 -15.18 2.53 -2.03
CA LEU A 91 -15.62 1.82 -3.23
C LEU A 91 -17.13 1.92 -3.46
N ALA A 92 -17.51 2.22 -4.71
CA ALA A 92 -18.88 2.07 -5.20
C ALA A 92 -19.32 0.59 -5.10
N PRO A 93 -20.63 0.27 -5.11
CA PRO A 93 -21.12 -1.12 -5.02
C PRO A 93 -20.53 -2.07 -6.07
N THR A 94 -20.20 -1.58 -7.26
CA THR A 94 -19.55 -2.34 -8.34
C THR A 94 -18.04 -2.09 -8.43
N GLY A 95 -17.49 -1.33 -7.49
CA GLY A 95 -16.08 -0.96 -7.46
C GLY A 95 -15.17 -2.17 -7.30
N ARG A 96 -13.91 -2.01 -7.73
CA ARG A 96 -12.87 -3.02 -7.59
C ARG A 96 -11.60 -2.40 -7.03
N LEU A 97 -10.86 -3.18 -6.25
CA LEU A 97 -9.57 -2.83 -5.71
C LEU A 97 -8.55 -3.88 -6.14
N ALA A 98 -7.48 -3.45 -6.80
CA ALA A 98 -6.34 -4.29 -7.13
C ALA A 98 -5.14 -3.92 -6.22
N LEU A 99 -4.57 -4.92 -5.56
CA LEU A 99 -3.45 -4.76 -4.63
C LEU A 99 -2.27 -5.59 -5.10
N PHE A 100 -1.12 -4.93 -5.26
CA PHE A 100 0.15 -5.56 -5.59
C PHE A 100 1.10 -5.32 -4.41
N ILE A 101 1.28 -6.33 -3.57
CA ILE A 101 2.00 -6.22 -2.30
C ILE A 101 3.27 -7.07 -2.31
N LEU A 102 4.29 -6.62 -1.60
CA LEU A 102 5.45 -7.44 -1.29
C LEU A 102 5.06 -8.41 -0.17
N ALA A 103 5.29 -9.69 -0.40
CA ALA A 103 4.97 -10.74 0.57
C ALA A 103 6.24 -11.47 0.99
N LEU A 104 6.23 -12.01 2.21
CA LEU A 104 7.25 -12.94 2.64
C LEU A 104 7.00 -14.29 1.97
N MET A 105 8.03 -14.83 1.34
CA MET A 105 7.99 -16.20 0.84
C MET A 105 8.22 -17.16 2.01
N LYS A 106 7.52 -18.31 1.97
CA LYS A 106 7.79 -19.40 2.91
C LYS A 106 8.89 -20.28 2.32
N LYS A 107 9.82 -20.74 3.15
CA LYS A 107 10.80 -21.76 2.75
C LYS A 107 10.05 -23.03 2.30
N GLY A 108 10.36 -23.55 1.12
CA GLY A 108 9.71 -24.70 0.47
C GLY A 108 8.62 -24.33 -0.55
N ASP A 109 8.55 -23.08 -1.00
CA ASP A 109 7.56 -22.67 -2.00
C ASP A 109 7.95 -23.14 -3.42
N ILE A 110 6.99 -23.22 -4.34
CA ILE A 110 7.19 -23.77 -5.71
C ILE A 110 8.32 -23.08 -6.49
N TRP A 111 8.64 -21.84 -6.11
CA TRP A 111 9.69 -21.03 -6.72
C TRP A 111 11.10 -21.36 -6.21
N ASP A 112 11.27 -22.08 -5.10
CA ASP A 112 12.59 -22.49 -4.59
C ASP A 112 13.35 -23.38 -5.60
N GLN A 113 12.64 -24.01 -6.53
CA GLN A 113 13.23 -24.81 -7.63
C GLN A 113 13.65 -23.97 -8.84
N LEU A 114 13.22 -22.72 -8.94
CA LEU A 114 13.46 -21.84 -10.09
C LEU A 114 14.60 -20.83 -9.86
N VAL A 115 15.07 -20.70 -8.62
CA VAL A 115 16.15 -19.77 -8.23
C VAL A 115 17.39 -20.52 -7.73
N ALA A 116 17.44 -21.84 -7.88
CA ALA A 116 18.57 -22.71 -7.53
C ALA A 116 19.48 -22.99 -8.72
#